data_AF-A0A3S1ZJ79-F1
#
_entry.id   AF-A0A3S1ZJ79-F1
#
_cell.length_a   1.000
_cell.length_b   1.000
_cell.length_c   1.000
_cell.angle_alpha   90.00
_cell.angle_beta   90.00
_cell.angle_gamma   90.00
#
_symmetry.space_group_name_H-M   'P 1'
#
loop_
_entity.id
_entity.type
_entity.pdbx_description
1 polymer ?
#
loop_
_entity_poly.entity_id
_entity_poly.type
_entity_poly.pdbx_seq_one_letter_code
_entity_poly.pdbx_strand_id
1 'polypeptide(L)'
;MSAEPLKTLFHPFEAEAVALPGKGTRALFFGAEPGFRLPEGFEATLHLVQGFRPHFSALQASGFVVTAQVEGDGFDMALVLAGRHRGLNEV
;
A
#
# COMPACT_ATOMS: atom_id res chain seq x y z
N MET A 1 -3.70 -3.33 -17.86
CA MET A 1 -2.96 -4.47 -17.29
C MET A 1 -2.90 -4.24 -15.80
N SER A 2 -3.45 -5.14 -14.99
CA SER A 2 -3.28 -5.06 -13.53
C SER A 2 -1.80 -5.24 -13.22
N ALA A 3 -1.25 -4.34 -12.41
CA ALA A 3 0.18 -4.26 -12.15
C ALA A 3 0.66 -5.56 -11.46
N GLU A 4 1.43 -6.39 -12.17
CA GLU A 4 2.13 -7.55 -11.61
C GLU A 4 2.90 -7.23 -10.30
N PRO A 5 3.55 -6.05 -10.15
CA PRO A 5 4.22 -5.68 -8.90
C PRO A 5 3.31 -5.66 -7.67
N LEU A 6 2.04 -5.27 -7.81
CA LEU A 6 1.09 -5.27 -6.69
C LEU A 6 0.81 -6.68 -6.19
N LYS A 7 0.74 -7.67 -7.09
CA LYS A 7 0.55 -9.08 -6.69
C LYS A 7 1.76 -9.58 -5.90
N THR A 8 2.97 -9.22 -6.32
CA THR A 8 4.20 -9.62 -5.62
C THR A 8 4.29 -9.01 -4.22
N LEU A 9 3.80 -7.78 -4.01
CA LEU A 9 3.86 -7.12 -2.70
C LEU A 9 3.00 -7.83 -1.64
N PHE A 10 1.84 -8.36 -2.03
CA PHE A 10 0.92 -9.04 -1.11
C PHE A 10 1.14 -10.56 -1.03
N HIS A 11 1.90 -11.14 -1.97
CA HIS A 11 2.15 -12.58 -2.03
C HIS A 11 2.72 -13.20 -0.73
N PRO A 12 3.62 -12.56 0.04
CA PRO A 12 4.12 -13.15 1.28
C PRO A 12 3.05 -13.43 2.33
N PHE A 13 1.94 -12.67 2.32
CA PHE A 13 0.80 -12.95 3.19
C PHE A 13 -0.03 -14.13 2.69
N GLU A 14 -0.29 -14.19 1.39
CA GLU A 14 -1.03 -15.29 0.75
C GLU A 14 -0.28 -16.63 0.85
N ALA A 15 1.05 -16.59 0.81
CA ALA A 15 1.93 -17.75 0.96
C ALA A 15 2.21 -18.11 2.43
N GLU A 16 1.56 -17.43 3.39
CA GLU A 16 1.73 -17.62 4.83
C GLU A 16 3.18 -17.45 5.33
N ALA A 17 4.04 -16.81 4.53
CA ALA A 17 5.43 -16.50 4.91
C ALA A 17 5.51 -15.35 5.93
N VAL A 18 4.48 -14.48 5.94
CA VAL A 18 4.30 -13.40 6.92
C VAL A 18 2.88 -13.46 7.45
N ALA A 19 2.71 -13.27 8.76
CA ALA A 19 1.40 -13.23 9.40
C ALA A 19 0.54 -12.09 8.85
N LEU A 20 -0.75 -12.35 8.62
CA LEU A 20 -1.72 -11.32 8.26
C LEU A 20 -1.87 -10.32 9.41
N PRO A 21 -1.88 -9.01 9.11
CA PRO A 21 -2.10 -8.02 10.15
C PRO A 21 -3.58 -7.99 10.55
N GLY A 22 -3.83 -8.09 11.85
CA GLY A 22 -5.17 -8.10 12.42
C GLY A 22 -5.77 -6.71 12.62
N LYS A 23 -7.02 -6.68 13.07
CA LYS A 23 -7.72 -5.44 13.45
C LYS A 23 -6.91 -4.61 14.43
N GLY A 24 -6.96 -3.28 14.25
CA GLY A 24 -6.22 -2.32 15.06
C GLY A 24 -4.82 -2.00 14.53
N THR A 25 -4.25 -2.85 13.67
CA THR A 25 -2.98 -2.57 13.00
C THR A 25 -3.13 -1.39 12.05
N ARG A 26 -2.28 -0.38 12.17
CA ARG A 26 -2.21 0.77 11.25
C ARG A 26 -1.07 0.56 10.28
N ALA A 27 -1.41 0.45 8.99
CA ALA A 27 -0.44 0.17 7.93
C ALA A 27 -0.31 1.36 6.97
N LEU A 28 0.93 1.78 6.72
CA LEU A 28 1.25 2.68 5.60
C LEU A 28 1.40 1.88 4.31
N PHE A 29 0.94 2.42 3.19
CA PHE A 29 1.22 1.86 1.87
C PHE A 29 1.76 2.92 0.93
N PHE A 30 3.09 2.93 0.75
CA PHE A 30 3.80 3.83 -0.14
C PHE A 30 3.73 3.38 -1.59
N GLY A 31 3.48 4.33 -2.48
CA GLY A 31 3.44 4.10 -3.92
C GLY A 31 2.22 3.30 -4.37
N ALA A 32 1.15 3.26 -3.56
CA ALA A 32 -0.06 2.51 -3.87
C ALA A 32 -0.60 2.89 -5.26
N GLU A 33 -0.90 1.89 -6.09
CA GLU A 33 -1.52 2.08 -7.41
C GLU A 33 -2.97 1.57 -7.39
N PRO A 34 -3.91 2.16 -8.13
CA PRO A 34 -5.29 1.70 -8.17
C PRO A 34 -5.44 0.23 -8.58
N GLY A 35 -6.46 -0.45 -8.05
CA GLY A 35 -6.81 -1.82 -8.46
C GLY A 35 -6.03 -2.94 -7.77
N PHE A 36 -5.29 -2.65 -6.69
CA PHE A 36 -4.77 -3.71 -5.83
C PHE A 36 -5.91 -4.48 -5.16
N ARG A 37 -5.65 -5.74 -4.84
CA ARG A 37 -6.55 -6.58 -4.04
C ARG A 37 -5.79 -6.99 -2.79
N LEU A 38 -6.45 -6.88 -1.64
CA LEU A 38 -5.89 -7.33 -0.39
C LEU A 38 -6.04 -8.84 -0.26
N PRO A 39 -5.07 -9.52 0.38
CA PRO A 39 -5.23 -10.90 0.81
C PRO A 39 -6.50 -11.07 1.65
N GLU A 40 -7.11 -12.25 1.57
CA GLU A 40 -8.21 -12.61 2.46
C GLU A 40 -7.75 -12.55 3.92
N GLY A 41 -8.54 -11.93 4.80
CA GLY A 41 -8.19 -11.77 6.22
C GLY A 41 -7.18 -10.65 6.51
N PHE A 42 -6.80 -9.81 5.54
CA PHE A 42 -6.02 -8.61 5.80
C PHE A 42 -6.89 -7.53 6.45
N GLU A 43 -6.76 -7.34 7.77
CA GLU A 43 -7.65 -6.49 8.57
C GLU A 43 -7.00 -5.18 9.08
N ALA A 44 -5.79 -4.86 8.61
CA ALA A 44 -5.16 -3.59 8.93
C ALA A 44 -5.89 -2.39 8.33
N THR A 45 -5.87 -1.27 9.05
CA THR A 45 -6.32 0.01 8.53
C THR A 45 -5.24 0.63 7.64
N LEU A 46 -5.51 0.71 6.35
CA LEU A 46 -4.57 1.22 5.36
C LEU A 46 -4.62 2.74 5.22
N HIS A 47 -3.43 3.36 5.25
CA HIS A 47 -3.20 4.75 4.90
C HIS A 47 -2.28 4.78 3.68
N LEU A 48 -2.83 5.20 2.53
CA LEU A 48 -2.10 5.17 1.26
C LEU A 48 -1.31 6.46 1.06
N VAL A 49 -0.06 6.35 0.61
CA VAL A 49 0.81 7.49 0.28
C VAL A 49 1.10 7.47 -1.21
N GLN A 50 0.58 8.45 -1.94
CA GLN A 50 0.67 8.52 -3.39
C GLN A 50 0.72 9.97 -3.90
N GLY A 51 1.88 10.40 -4.39
CA GLY A 51 2.08 11.75 -4.93
C GLY A 51 1.63 11.94 -6.39
N PHE A 52 1.46 10.87 -7.16
CA PHE A 52 1.05 10.95 -8.56
C PHE A 52 -0.45 11.20 -8.69
N ARG A 53 -0.81 12.39 -9.17
CA ARG A 53 -2.18 12.92 -9.16
C ARG A 53 -3.23 11.97 -9.76
N PRO A 54 -3.01 11.30 -10.91
CA PRO A 54 -3.99 10.36 -11.45
C PRO A 54 -4.26 9.17 -10.53
N HIS A 55 -3.22 8.58 -9.92
CA HIS A 55 -3.37 7.47 -8.99
C HIS A 55 -4.04 7.91 -7.69
N PHE A 56 -3.62 9.07 -7.15
CA PHE A 56 -4.23 9.66 -5.96
C PHE A 56 -5.75 9.79 -6.13
N SER A 57 -6.19 10.43 -7.22
CA SER A 57 -7.62 10.65 -7.47
C SER A 57 -8.40 9.35 -7.64
N ALA A 58 -7.83 8.35 -8.32
CA ALA A 58 -8.48 7.06 -8.52
C ALA A 58 -8.60 6.25 -7.21
N LEU A 59 -7.58 6.29 -6.35
CA LEU A 59 -7.60 5.65 -5.03
C LEU A 59 -8.60 6.33 -4.09
N GLN A 60 -8.63 7.66 -4.07
CA GLN A 60 -9.60 8.41 -3.27
C GLN A 60 -11.04 8.13 -3.73
N ALA A 61 -11.28 8.09 -5.04
CA ALA A 61 -12.58 7.72 -5.61
C ALA A 61 -12.98 6.26 -5.28
N SER A 62 -12.01 5.39 -4.97
CA SER A 62 -12.25 4.01 -4.53
C SER A 62 -12.52 3.91 -3.02
N GLY A 63 -12.59 5.03 -2.30
CA GLY A 63 -12.92 5.08 -0.86
C GLY A 63 -11.73 4.94 0.09
N PHE A 64 -10.49 4.92 -0.42
CA PHE A 64 -9.31 4.85 0.43
C PHE A 64 -8.96 6.20 1.06
N VAL A 65 -8.35 6.17 2.24
CA VAL A 65 -7.65 7.31 2.82
C VAL A 65 -6.29 7.44 2.13
N VAL A 66 -6.09 8.53 1.40
CA VAL A 66 -4.89 8.77 0.59
C VAL A 66 -4.31 10.14 0.91
N THR A 67 -2.99 10.17 1.12
CA THR A 67 -2.21 11.40 1.32
C THR A 67 -1.09 11.46 0.27
N ALA A 68 -0.62 12.66 -0.06
CA ALA A 68 0.49 12.82 -1.02
C ALA A 68 1.86 12.55 -0.37
N GLN A 69 1.93 12.72 0.95
CA GLN A 69 3.07 12.52 1.83
C GLN A 69 2.54 11.92 3.14
N VAL A 70 3.39 11.23 3.91
CA VAL A 70 2.98 10.67 5.20
C VAL A 70 2.53 11.79 6.14
N GLU A 71 1.37 11.62 6.74
CA GLU A 71 0.86 12.49 7.80
C GLU A 71 0.69 11.68 9.09
N GLY A 72 1.29 12.17 10.17
CA GLY A 72 1.25 11.54 11.49
C GLY A 72 2.28 10.43 11.70
N ASP A 73 2.17 9.75 12.84
CA ASP A 73 3.07 8.69 13.31
C ASP A 73 2.28 7.50 13.88
N GLY A 74 2.99 6.53 14.49
CA GLY A 74 2.38 5.38 15.18
C GLY A 74 1.78 4.33 14.24
N PHE A 75 2.46 4.05 13.13
CA PHE A 75 2.12 2.96 12.22
C PHE A 75 2.90 1.70 12.61
N ASP A 76 2.22 0.57 12.62
CA ASP A 76 2.78 -0.72 13.03
C ASP A 76 3.57 -1.40 11.90
N MET A 77 3.26 -1.03 10.64
CA MET A 77 3.91 -1.58 9.46
C MET A 77 3.84 -0.64 8.25
N ALA A 78 4.73 -0.89 7.28
CA ALA A 78 4.71 -0.24 5.98
C ALA A 78 4.82 -1.26 4.84
N LEU A 79 3.98 -1.07 3.83
CA LEU A 79 4.08 -1.70 2.52
C LEU A 79 4.69 -0.68 1.56
N VAL A 80 5.71 -1.06 0.80
CA VAL A 80 6.41 -0.15 -0.10
C VAL A 80 6.44 -0.75 -1.49
N LEU A 81 5.69 -0.14 -2.41
CA LEU A 81 5.82 -0.44 -3.83
C LEU A 81 6.95 0.42 -4.42
N ALA A 82 8.13 -0.17 -4.52
CA ALA A 82 9.28 0.50 -5.12
C ALA A 82 9.03 0.78 -6.61
N GLY A 83 9.21 2.04 -7.01
CA GLY A 83 9.08 2.45 -8.40
C GLY A 83 10.24 1.98 -9.27
N ARG A 84 10.10 2.12 -10.59
CA ARG A 84 11.13 1.71 -11.56
C ARG A 84 12.44 2.51 -11.46
N HIS A 85 12.36 3.71 -10.88
CA HIS A 85 13.48 4.63 -10.77
C HIS A 85 14.11 4.50 -9.39
N ARG A 86 15.16 3.69 -9.29
CA ARG A 86 15.88 3.43 -8.03
C ARG A 86 16.23 4.70 -7.26
N GLY A 87 16.73 5.72 -7.97
CA GLY A 87 17.12 6.99 -7.34
C GLY A 87 15.95 7.77 -6.73
N LEU A 88 14.69 7.40 -6.96
CA LEU A 88 13.52 7.96 -6.27
C LEU A 88 13.05 7.10 -5.09
N ASN A 89 13.56 5.87 -4.95
CA ASN A 89 13.19 4.96 -3.86
C ASN A 89 14.18 5.02 -2.67
N GLU A 90 15.36 5.61 -2.88
CA GLU A 90 16.47 5.65 -1.90
C GLU A 90 16.62 7.03 -1.21
N VAL A 91 15.78 8.00 -1.58
CA VAL A 91 15.79 9.38 -1.06
C VAL A 91 14.77 9.53 0.05
#